data_AF-A0A699TKL7-F1
#
_entry.id   AF-A0A699TKL7-F1
#
_cell.length_a   1.000
_cell.length_b   1.000
_cell.length_c   1.000
_cell.angle_alpha   90.00
_cell.angle_beta   90.00
_cell.angle_gamma   90.00
#
_symmetry.space_group_name_H-M   'P 1'
#
loop_
_entity.id
_entity.type
_entity.pdbx_description
1 polymer ?
#
loop_
_entity_poly.entity_id
_entity_poly.type
_entity_poly.pdbx_seq_one_letter_code
_entity_poly.pdbx_strand_id
1 'polypeptide(L)' 'MKFDWGEKEEAVFQLLKKNLCSALILALPEGNENFVVYCDASHKGLGAV' A
#
# COMPACT_ATOMS: atom_id res chain seq x y z
N MET A 1 10.68 -5.40 -23.81
CA MET A 1 9.70 -6.41 -23.34
C MET A 1 8.39 -5.69 -23.12
N LYS A 2 7.31 -6.05 -23.83
CA LYS A 2 5.98 -5.50 -23.54
C LYS A 2 5.32 -6.45 -22.55
N PHE A 3 4.79 -5.89 -21.47
CA PHE A 3 3.91 -6.62 -20.58
C PHE A 3 2.49 -6.46 -21.13
N ASP A 4 1.82 -7.58 -21.37
CA ASP A 4 0.42 -7.56 -21.76
C ASP A 4 -0.41 -7.32 -20.50
N TRP A 5 -0.97 -6.12 -20.40
CA TRP A 5 -1.87 -5.73 -19.33
C TRP A 5 -3.30 -5.91 -19.82
N GLY A 6 -3.93 -7.02 -19.45
CA GLY A 6 -5.29 -7.35 -19.81
C GLY A 6 -6.29 -7.08 -18.70
N GLU A 7 -7.55 -7.40 -18.97
CA GLU A 7 -8.66 -7.23 -18.02
C GLU A 7 -8.47 -8.07 -16.75
N LYS A 8 -7.83 -9.24 -16.86
CA LYS A 8 -7.59 -10.13 -15.72
C LYS A 8 -6.58 -9.53 -14.76
N GLU A 9 -5.48 -8.98 -15.28
CA GLU A 9 -4.43 -8.32 -14.51
C GLU A 9 -4.97 -7.07 -13.82
N GLU A 10 -5.75 -6.26 -14.54
CA GLU A 10 -6.42 -5.08 -13.98
C GLU A 10 -7.38 -5.46 -12.85
N ALA A 11 -8.21 -6.49 -13.04
CA ALA A 11 -9.16 -6.93 -12.01
C ALA A 11 -8.46 -7.39 -10.72
N VAL A 12 -7.35 -8.13 -10.84
CA VAL A 12 -6.54 -8.54 -9.68
C VAL A 12 -5.86 -7.34 -9.02
N PHE A 13 -5.35 -6.39 -9.80
CA PHE A 13 -4.73 -5.18 -9.26
C PHE A 13 -5.73 -4.31 -8.48
N GLN A 14 -6.95 -4.16 -8.99
CA GLN A 14 -8.02 -3.44 -8.30
C GLN A 14 -8.46 -4.16 -7.02
N LEU A 15 -8.53 -5.49 -7.03
CA LEU A 15 -8.78 -6.28 -5.82
C LEU A 15 -7.66 -6.08 -4.78
N LEU A 16 -6.39 -6.07 -5.20
CA LEU A 16 -5.25 -5.84 -4.31
C LEU A 16 -5.33 -4.45 -3.66
N LYS A 17 -5.61 -3.40 -4.43
CA LYS A 17 -5.83 -2.05 -3.89
C LYS A 17 -6.94 -2.03 -2.86
N LYS A 18 -8.08 -2.65 -3.17
CA LYS A 18 -9.21 -2.73 -2.24
C LYS A 18 -8.80 -3.39 -0.94
N ASN A 19 -8.12 -4.53 -1.01
CA ASN A 19 -7.69 -5.27 0.18
C ASN A 19 -6.68 -4.48 1.03
N LEU A 20 -5.72 -3.79 0.40
CA LEU A 20 -4.75 -2.93 1.09
C LEU A 20 -5.40 -1.74 1.79
N CYS A 21 -6.42 -1.14 1.17
CA CYS A 21 -7.14 0.02 1.75
C CYS A 21 -8.20 -0.38 2.78
N SER A 22 -8.71 -1.62 2.75
CA SER A 22 -9.76 -2.08 3.67
C SER A 22 -9.21 -2.80 4.90
N ALA A 23 -7.97 -3.28 4.85
CA ALA A 23 -7.38 -3.98 5.99
C ALA A 23 -7.10 -2.98 7.14
N LEU A 24 -7.45 -3.39 8.36
CA LEU A 24 -7.13 -2.73 9.63
C LEU A 24 -5.62 -2.80 9.95
N ILE A 25 -4.76 -2.55 8.97
CA ILE A 25 -3.29 -2.46 9.18
C ILE A 25 -2.97 -1.14 9.91
N LEU A 26 -3.85 -0.14 9.81
CA LEU A 26 -3.92 1.05 10.65
C LEU A 26 -4.82 0.80 11.87
N ALA A 27 -4.60 -0.29 12.60
CA ALA A 27 -5.16 -0.37 13.93
C ALA A 27 -4.55 0.79 14.74
N LEU A 28 -5.40 1.62 15.36
CA LEU A 28 -4.92 2.52 16.40
C LEU A 28 -4.22 1.64 17.43
N PRO A 29 -2.95 1.89 17.80
CA PRO A 29 -2.37 1.21 18.93
C PRO A 29 -3.27 1.45 20.13
N GLU A 30 -3.52 0.39 20.89
CA GLU A 30 -4.37 0.45 22.07
C GLU A 30 -3.60 1.15 23.20
N GLY A 31 -3.43 2.48 23.13
CA GLY A 31 -2.88 3.29 24.22
C GLY A 31 -1.75 4.25 23.83
N ASN A 32 -0.70 4.29 24.66
CA ASN A 32 0.46 5.20 24.54
C ASN A 32 1.67 4.49 23.91
N GLU A 33 1.41 3.57 22.98
CA GLU A 33 2.47 2.84 22.31
C GLU A 33 3.17 3.74 21.31
N ASN A 34 4.49 3.62 21.23
CA ASN A 34 5.28 4.37 20.25
C ASN A 34 4.95 3.87 18.84
N PHE A 35 4.73 4.80 17.91
CA PHE A 35 4.59 4.47 16.50
C PHE A 35 5.97 4.40 15.84
N VAL A 36 6.15 3.41 14.96
CA VAL A 36 7.29 3.34 14.05
C VAL A 36 6.80 3.70 12.66
N VAL A 37 7.42 4.70 12.05
CA VAL A 37 7.13 5.11 10.67
C VAL A 37 8.29 4.69 9.78
N TYR A 38 7.98 4.01 8.67
CA TYR A 38 8.98 3.64 7.68
C TYR A 38 8.87 4.57 6.49
N CYS A 39 9.93 5.34 6.23
CA CYS A 39 9.98 6.30 5.13
C CYS A 39 11.02 5.89 4.09
N ASP A 40 10.70 6.10 2.82
CA ASP A 40 11.68 6.01 1.73
C ASP A 40 11.47 7.15 0.72
N ALA A 41 12.57 7.57 0.09
CA ALA A 41 12.60 8.70 -0.83
C ALA A 41 13.25 8.33 -2.17
N SER A 42 12.65 8.81 -3.25
CA SER A 42 13.24 8.78 -4.59
C SER A 42 13.42 10.21 -5.11
N HIS A 43 14.14 10.36 -6.21
CA HIS A 43 14.29 11.64 -6.89
C HIS A 43 12.96 12.25 -7.37
N LYS A 44 11.86 11.48 -7.36
CA LYS A 44 10.52 11.93 -7.81
C LYS A 44 9.53 12.16 -6.67
N GLY A 45 9.82 11.66 -5.47
CA GLY A 45 8.87 11.76 -4.35
C GLY A 45 9.24 10.90 -3.16
N LEU A 46 8.54 11.15 -2.06
CA LEU A 46 8.67 10.49 -0.76
C LEU A 46 7.44 9.60 -0.50
N GLY A 47 7.65 8.43 0.11
CA GLY A 47 6.61 7.56 0.63
C GLY A 47 6.86 7.18 2.09
N ALA A 48 5.79 6.98 2.85
CA ALA A 48 5.87 6.49 4.22
C ALA A 48 4.72 5.50 4.50
N VAL A 49 4.98 4.51 5.35
CA VAL A 49 3.98 3.58 5.91
C VAL A 49 4.10 3.52 7.43
#